data_AF-A0A4Z0L3W9-F1
#
_entry.id   AF-A0A4Z0L3W9-F1
#
_cell.length_a   1.000
_cell.length_b   1.000
_cell.length_c   1.000
_cell.angle_alpha   90.00
_cell.angle_beta   90.00
_cell.angle_gamma   90.00
#
_symmetry.space_group_name_H-M   'P 1'
#
loop_
_entity.id
_entity.type
_entity.pdbx_description
1 polymer ?
#
loop_
_entity_poly.entity_id
_entity_poly.type
_entity_poly.pdbx_seq_one_letter_code
_entity_poly.pdbx_strand_id
1 'polypeptide(L)'
;MIEIIQEYWKSLLWTDGYRFTGVAITLWLLISSVVMGGLLAVILAVGSVSSNKFIRFPIWLFTYIFRGTPLYVQLLVFYSGMYTLEIVKGTDLLNAFFRSGLNCTVLALTLNTCAYTTEIFAGAIRSVPHGEIEAARAYGFSSFKMYRCIILPSALRIALPAYSNEVILMLHSTALAFTATVPDLLKIARDINS
;
A
#
# COMPACT_ATOMS: atom_id res chain seq x y z
N MET A 1 -14.77 -12.46 -29.85
CA MET A 1 -14.68 -12.53 -28.36
C MET A 1 -14.27 -13.92 -27.89
N ILE A 2 -14.93 -15.00 -28.35
CA ILE A 2 -14.54 -16.39 -28.05
C ILE A 2 -13.15 -16.76 -28.60
N GLU A 3 -12.79 -16.29 -29.80
CA GLU A 3 -11.45 -16.54 -30.39
C GLU A 3 -10.31 -15.87 -29.59
N ILE A 4 -10.48 -14.60 -29.19
CA ILE A 4 -9.52 -13.88 -28.33
C ILE A 4 -9.32 -14.62 -27.00
N ILE A 5 -10.41 -15.12 -26.41
CA ILE A 5 -10.34 -15.90 -25.18
C ILE A 5 -9.58 -17.21 -25.45
N GLN A 6 -9.86 -17.94 -26.52
CA GLN A 6 -9.19 -19.21 -26.83
C GLN A 6 -7.70 -19.06 -27.17
N GLU A 7 -7.29 -17.93 -27.73
CA GLU A 7 -5.91 -17.67 -28.15
C GLU A 7 -5.05 -17.11 -27.01
N TYR A 8 -5.62 -16.22 -26.19
CA TYR A 8 -4.86 -15.47 -25.18
C TYR A 8 -5.14 -15.84 -23.72
N TRP A 9 -6.13 -16.71 -23.43
CA TRP A 9 -6.40 -17.15 -22.05
C TRP A 9 -5.17 -17.75 -21.37
N LYS A 10 -4.26 -18.38 -22.13
CA LYS A 10 -3.03 -18.95 -21.56
C LYS A 10 -2.10 -17.87 -21.01
N SER A 11 -1.90 -16.79 -21.77
CA SER A 11 -1.09 -15.63 -21.32
C SER A 11 -1.73 -14.90 -20.13
N LEU A 12 -3.06 -14.97 -20.01
CA LEU A 12 -3.84 -14.29 -18.98
C LEU A 12 -4.12 -15.14 -17.72
N LEU A 13 -4.15 -16.48 -17.81
CA LEU A 13 -4.58 -17.37 -16.72
C LEU A 13 -3.66 -18.58 -16.48
N TRP A 14 -2.88 -19.03 -17.47
CA TRP A 14 -2.05 -20.23 -17.38
C TRP A 14 -0.58 -19.83 -17.09
N THR A 15 0.06 -20.49 -16.13
CA THR A 15 1.52 -20.43 -15.92
C THR A 15 2.21 -21.70 -16.44
N ASP A 16 3.20 -21.54 -17.32
CA ASP A 16 4.06 -22.63 -17.81
C ASP A 16 5.24 -22.94 -16.86
N GLY A 17 5.22 -22.40 -15.62
CA GLY A 17 6.30 -22.57 -14.63
C GLY A 17 7.52 -21.66 -14.83
N TYR A 18 7.68 -21.03 -16.01
CA TYR A 18 8.77 -20.08 -16.31
C TYR A 18 8.34 -18.60 -16.38
N ARG A 19 7.07 -18.31 -16.70
CA ARG A 19 6.53 -16.94 -16.80
C ARG A 19 5.33 -16.80 -15.86
N PHE A 20 5.37 -15.79 -15.00
CA PHE A 20 4.21 -15.44 -14.18
C PHE A 20 3.15 -14.78 -15.05
N THR A 21 1.91 -15.22 -14.87
CA THR A 21 0.73 -14.70 -15.55
C THR A 21 0.42 -13.27 -15.11
N GLY A 22 -0.17 -12.44 -15.97
CA GLY A 22 -0.52 -11.05 -15.64
C GLY A 22 -1.45 -10.93 -14.43
N VAL A 23 -2.44 -11.82 -14.31
CA VAL A 23 -3.31 -11.90 -13.11
C VAL A 23 -2.49 -12.23 -11.87
N ALA A 24 -1.56 -13.17 -11.96
CA ALA A 24 -0.74 -13.59 -10.82
C ALA A 24 0.17 -12.45 -10.35
N ILE A 25 0.79 -11.69 -11.27
CA ILE A 25 1.61 -10.54 -10.95
C ILE A 25 0.77 -9.42 -10.33
N THR A 26 -0.39 -9.11 -10.91
CA THR A 26 -1.31 -8.11 -10.36
C THR A 26 -1.73 -8.46 -8.93
N LEU A 27 -2.11 -9.73 -8.70
CA LEU A 27 -2.51 -10.18 -7.38
C LEU A 27 -1.34 -10.19 -6.38
N TRP A 28 -0.15 -10.57 -6.84
CA TRP A 28 1.06 -10.51 -6.03
C TRP A 28 1.44 -9.08 -5.63
N LEU A 29 1.38 -8.13 -6.58
CA LEU A 29 1.57 -6.70 -6.30
C LEU A 29 0.55 -6.19 -5.30
N LEU A 30 -0.73 -6.50 -5.50
CA LEU A 30 -1.80 -6.10 -4.59
C LEU A 30 -1.56 -6.62 -3.17
N ILE A 31 -1.39 -7.94 -3.02
CA ILE A 31 -1.25 -8.58 -1.71
C ILE A 31 0.02 -8.08 -1.01
N SER A 32 1.15 -8.04 -1.71
CA SER A 32 2.42 -7.60 -1.14
C SER A 32 2.35 -6.15 -0.64
N SER A 33 1.84 -5.22 -1.46
CA SER A 33 1.71 -3.81 -1.09
C SER A 33 0.67 -3.56 0.01
N VAL A 34 -0.49 -4.22 -0.04
CA VAL A 34 -1.54 -4.07 0.99
C VAL A 34 -1.08 -4.61 2.33
N VAL A 35 -0.40 -5.76 2.37
CA VAL A 35 0.10 -6.35 3.61
C VAL A 35 1.22 -5.48 4.20
N MET A 36 2.22 -5.12 3.40
CA MET A 36 3.34 -4.30 3.87
C MET A 36 2.85 -2.91 4.32
N GLY A 37 2.03 -2.26 3.51
CA GLY A 37 1.51 -0.93 3.80
C GLY A 37 0.52 -0.93 4.96
N GLY A 38 -0.33 -1.97 5.07
CA GLY A 38 -1.27 -2.14 6.18
C GLY A 38 -0.56 -2.34 7.52
N LEU A 39 0.47 -3.20 7.58
CA LEU A 39 1.25 -3.43 8.80
C LEU A 39 1.95 -2.13 9.27
N LEU A 40 2.57 -1.40 8.35
CA LEU A 40 3.18 -0.10 8.65
C LEU A 40 2.12 0.93 9.09
N ALA A 41 0.97 0.95 8.42
CA ALA A 41 -0.10 1.89 8.72
C ALA A 41 -0.69 1.71 10.13
N VAL A 42 -0.77 0.49 10.67
CA VAL A 42 -1.21 0.27 12.06
C VAL A 42 -0.28 1.00 13.03
N ILE A 43 1.04 0.87 12.84
CA ILE A 43 2.05 1.51 13.70
C ILE A 43 1.98 3.03 13.56
N LEU A 44 1.93 3.54 12.33
CA LEU A 44 1.86 4.97 12.05
C LEU A 44 0.53 5.58 12.54
N ALA A 45 -0.58 4.85 12.46
CA ALA A 45 -1.89 5.32 12.93
C ALA A 45 -1.90 5.54 14.44
N VAL A 46 -1.31 4.63 15.22
CA VAL A 46 -1.16 4.83 16.67
C VAL A 46 -0.28 6.06 16.95
N GLY A 47 0.81 6.22 16.21
CA GLY A 47 1.69 7.39 16.33
C GLY A 47 1.01 8.71 15.96
N SER A 48 0.14 8.71 14.94
CA SER A 48 -0.53 9.93 14.44
C SER A 48 -1.65 10.44 15.35
N VAL A 49 -2.17 9.60 16.24
CA VAL A 49 -3.15 9.98 17.27
C VAL A 49 -2.47 10.35 18.61
N SER A 50 -1.16 10.17 18.70
CA SER A 50 -0.39 10.57 19.88
C SER A 50 -0.47 12.08 20.16
N SER A 51 -0.44 12.45 21.45
CA SER A 51 -0.35 13.84 21.89
C SER A 51 1.03 14.46 21.64
N ASN A 52 2.07 13.65 21.44
CA ASN A 52 3.42 14.12 21.20
C ASN A 52 3.57 14.66 19.77
N LYS A 53 3.75 15.98 19.65
CA LYS A 53 3.95 16.68 18.37
C LYS A 53 5.17 16.17 17.60
N PHE A 54 6.24 15.75 18.28
CA PHE A 54 7.45 15.24 17.62
C PHE A 54 7.24 13.90 16.91
N ILE A 55 6.28 13.09 17.38
CA ILE A 55 5.90 11.83 16.72
C ILE A 55 4.86 12.11 15.64
N ARG A 56 3.85 12.93 15.96
CA ARG A 56 2.73 13.19 15.06
C ARG A 56 3.15 13.97 13.81
N PHE A 57 4.06 14.95 13.94
CA PHE A 57 4.47 15.81 12.83
C PHE A 57 5.12 15.06 11.64
N PRO A 58 6.15 14.21 11.82
CA PRO A 58 6.74 13.48 10.70
C PRO A 58 5.74 12.52 10.04
N ILE A 59 4.85 11.89 10.82
CA ILE A 59 3.81 11.01 10.28
C ILE A 59 2.82 11.81 9.45
N TRP A 60 2.37 12.97 9.96
CA TRP A 60 1.49 13.88 9.22
C TRP A 60 2.15 14.38 7.92
N LEU A 61 3.44 14.74 7.96
CA LEU A 61 4.15 15.19 6.77
C LEU A 61 4.24 14.07 5.72
N PHE A 62 4.55 12.84 6.16
CA PHE A 62 4.51 11.66 5.32
C PHE A 62 3.13 11.45 4.70
N THR A 63 2.07 11.36 5.51
CA THR A 63 0.72 11.12 4.99
C THR A 63 0.26 12.26 4.06
N TYR A 64 0.61 13.50 4.37
CA TYR A 64 0.31 14.66 3.54
C TYR A 64 0.95 14.57 2.15
N ILE A 65 2.25 14.25 2.07
CA ILE A 65 2.97 14.15 0.79
C ILE A 65 2.41 13.02 -0.07
N PHE A 66 2.26 11.82 0.49
CA PHE A 66 1.86 10.64 -0.28
C PHE A 66 0.37 10.64 -0.66
N ARG A 67 -0.50 11.29 0.13
CA ARG A 67 -1.91 11.48 -0.24
C ARG A 67 -2.11 12.69 -1.15
N GLY A 68 -1.22 13.70 -1.06
CA GLY A 68 -1.27 14.91 -1.86
C GLY A 68 -0.62 14.79 -3.25
N THR A 69 0.12 13.70 -3.51
CA THR A 69 0.78 13.45 -4.80
C THR A 69 0.12 12.30 -5.56
N PRO A 70 -0.08 12.40 -6.88
CA PRO A 70 -0.62 11.30 -7.67
C PRO A 70 0.29 10.07 -7.60
N LEU A 71 -0.28 8.88 -7.43
CA LEU A 71 0.47 7.61 -7.37
C LEU A 71 1.35 7.39 -8.61
N TYR A 72 0.85 7.78 -9.79
CA TYR A 72 1.64 7.72 -11.02
C TYR A 72 2.94 8.53 -10.93
N VAL A 73 2.87 9.75 -10.36
CA VAL A 73 4.05 10.60 -10.16
C VAL A 73 5.01 9.95 -9.16
N GLN A 74 4.50 9.37 -8.07
CA GLN A 74 5.32 8.65 -7.08
C GLN A 74 6.10 7.50 -7.75
N LEU A 75 5.43 6.71 -8.60
CA LEU A 75 6.05 5.61 -9.33
C LEU A 75 7.13 6.09 -10.30
N LEU A 76 6.90 7.17 -11.04
CA LEU A 76 7.91 7.79 -11.90
C LEU A 76 9.12 8.32 -11.10
N VAL A 77 8.87 8.92 -9.93
CA VAL A 77 9.95 9.39 -9.05
C VAL A 77 10.80 8.23 -8.59
N PHE A 78 10.21 7.10 -8.17
CA PHE A 78 10.99 5.94 -7.74
C PHE A 78 11.68 5.21 -8.89
N TYR A 79 10.99 4.99 -10.01
CA TYR A 79 11.53 4.22 -11.13
C TYR A 79 12.54 5.02 -11.98
N SER A 80 12.16 6.23 -12.39
CA SER A 80 12.99 7.07 -13.27
C SER A 80 13.82 8.08 -12.49
N GLY A 81 13.23 8.72 -11.46
CA GLY A 81 13.90 9.77 -10.68
C GLY A 81 15.08 9.25 -9.86
N MET A 82 14.83 8.32 -8.94
CA MET A 82 15.83 7.82 -7.98
C MET A 82 17.02 7.15 -8.66
N TYR A 83 16.81 6.45 -9.77
CA TYR A 83 17.91 5.82 -10.52
C TYR A 83 18.91 6.83 -11.10
N THR A 84 18.51 8.09 -11.30
CA THR A 84 19.44 9.12 -11.82
C THR A 84 20.42 9.64 -10.76
N LEU A 85 20.11 9.49 -9.48
CA LEU A 85 20.93 10.00 -8.38
C LEU A 85 22.26 9.26 -8.26
N GLU A 86 23.36 10.01 -8.16
CA GLU A 86 24.71 9.43 -8.07
C GLU A 86 24.90 8.55 -6.82
N ILE A 87 24.27 8.90 -5.70
CA ILE A 87 24.30 8.11 -4.45
C ILE A 87 23.68 6.71 -4.65
N VAL A 88 22.60 6.64 -5.43
CA VAL A 88 21.91 5.39 -5.77
C VAL A 88 22.76 4.57 -6.73
N LYS A 89 23.42 5.22 -7.70
CA LYS A 89 24.33 4.55 -8.64
C LYS A 89 25.60 4.03 -7.98
N GLY A 90 26.15 4.76 -7.03
CA GLY A 90 27.40 4.44 -6.32
C GLY A 90 27.27 3.35 -5.26
N THR A 91 26.03 2.96 -4.89
CA THR A 91 25.79 1.88 -3.93
C THR A 91 25.15 0.69 -4.63
N ASP A 92 25.86 -0.42 -4.77
CA ASP A 92 25.43 -1.60 -5.55
C ASP A 92 24.03 -2.12 -5.15
N LEU A 93 23.72 -2.11 -3.85
CA LEU A 93 22.44 -2.58 -3.33
C LEU A 93 21.28 -1.66 -3.73
N LEU A 94 21.45 -0.34 -3.63
CA LEU A 94 20.43 0.62 -4.07
C LEU A 94 20.29 0.60 -5.59
N ASN A 95 21.39 0.49 -6.33
CA ASN A 95 21.37 0.37 -7.79
C ASN A 95 20.54 -0.86 -8.21
N ALA A 96 20.83 -2.02 -7.63
CA ALA A 96 20.10 -3.26 -7.92
C ALA A 96 18.61 -3.15 -7.56
N PHE A 97 18.27 -2.46 -6.46
CA PHE A 97 16.89 -2.26 -6.06
C PHE A 97 16.12 -1.37 -7.04
N PHE A 98 16.63 -0.17 -7.33
CA PHE A 98 15.94 0.83 -8.15
C PHE A 98 15.96 0.52 -9.65
N ARG A 99 16.88 -0.35 -10.10
CA ARG A 99 16.89 -0.86 -11.48
C ARG A 99 15.72 -1.80 -11.78
N SER A 100 15.17 -2.46 -10.76
CA SER A 100 14.01 -3.36 -10.92
C SER A 100 12.71 -2.56 -10.88
N GLY A 101 12.02 -2.49 -12.02
CA GLY A 101 10.70 -1.84 -12.11
C GLY A 101 9.66 -2.44 -11.16
N LEU A 102 9.77 -3.74 -10.87
CA LEU A 102 8.90 -4.43 -9.92
C LEU A 102 9.13 -3.93 -8.49
N ASN A 103 10.39 -3.76 -8.06
CA ASN A 103 10.72 -3.26 -6.73
C ASN A 103 10.24 -1.81 -6.54
N CYS A 104 10.47 -0.96 -7.55
CA CYS A 104 10.00 0.42 -7.55
C CYS A 104 8.47 0.51 -7.50
N THR A 105 7.79 -0.37 -8.23
CA THR A 105 6.32 -0.45 -8.23
C THR A 105 5.79 -0.86 -6.86
N VAL A 106 6.34 -1.94 -6.27
CA VAL A 106 5.95 -2.39 -4.93
C VAL A 106 6.20 -1.29 -3.90
N LEU A 107 7.34 -0.61 -3.97
CA LEU A 107 7.65 0.49 -3.06
C LEU A 107 6.63 1.63 -3.18
N ALA A 108 6.34 2.08 -4.40
CA ALA A 108 5.38 3.15 -4.66
C ALA A 108 3.98 2.80 -4.13
N LEU A 109 3.46 1.62 -4.49
CA LEU A 109 2.16 1.13 -4.06
C LEU A 109 2.10 0.97 -2.53
N THR A 110 3.15 0.42 -1.91
CA THR A 110 3.24 0.23 -0.46
C THR A 110 3.20 1.55 0.29
N LEU A 111 3.98 2.55 -0.12
CA LEU A 111 4.03 3.84 0.55
C LEU A 111 2.71 4.61 0.36
N ASN A 112 2.11 4.52 -0.83
CA ASN A 112 0.83 5.14 -1.11
C ASN A 112 -0.28 4.54 -0.23
N THR A 113 -0.47 3.21 -0.28
CA THR A 113 -1.50 2.54 0.53
C THR A 113 -1.25 2.71 2.03
N CYS A 114 0.01 2.73 2.47
CA CYS A 114 0.40 3.00 3.86
C CYS A 114 -0.10 4.38 4.31
N ALA A 115 0.08 5.42 3.49
CA ALA A 115 -0.33 6.77 3.82
C ALA A 115 -1.86 6.92 3.92
N TYR A 116 -2.61 6.36 2.97
CA TYR A 116 -4.08 6.37 3.03
C TYR A 116 -4.61 5.54 4.20
N THR A 117 -4.10 4.32 4.38
CA THR A 117 -4.51 3.41 5.47
C THR A 117 -4.19 3.99 6.85
N THR A 118 -3.06 4.70 6.99
CA THR A 118 -2.68 5.37 8.26
C THR A 118 -3.76 6.36 8.69
N GLU A 119 -4.30 7.13 7.76
CA GLU A 119 -5.32 8.15 8.05
C GLU A 119 -6.70 7.53 8.27
N ILE A 120 -7.03 6.45 7.55
CA ILE A 120 -8.24 5.65 7.81
C ILE A 120 -8.22 5.09 9.24
N PHE A 121 -7.12 4.42 9.62
CA PHE A 121 -6.98 3.85 10.96
C PHE A 121 -6.89 4.92 12.05
N ALA A 122 -6.18 6.02 11.81
CA ALA A 122 -6.14 7.15 12.74
C ALA A 122 -7.51 7.79 12.95
N GLY A 123 -8.28 7.95 11.87
CA GLY A 123 -9.67 8.40 11.92
C GLY A 123 -10.55 7.45 12.73
N ALA A 124 -10.40 6.14 12.52
CA ALA A 124 -11.13 5.12 13.26
C ALA A 124 -10.76 5.04 14.74
N ILE A 125 -9.49 5.26 15.10
CA ILE A 125 -9.05 5.36 16.50
C ILE A 125 -9.70 6.57 17.18
N ARG A 126 -9.79 7.71 16.48
CA ARG A 126 -10.42 8.94 16.99
C ARG A 126 -11.94 8.81 17.13
N SER A 127 -12.58 7.91 16.39
CA SER A 127 -14.03 7.69 16.44
C SER A 127 -14.46 6.61 17.44
N VAL A 128 -13.51 5.96 18.15
CA VAL A 128 -13.83 5.04 19.23
C VAL A 128 -14.66 5.77 20.30
N PRO A 129 -15.81 5.23 20.74
CA PRO A 129 -16.68 5.90 21.70
C PRO A 129 -15.96 6.26 22.99
N HIS A 130 -16.09 7.51 23.44
CA HIS A 130 -15.47 7.98 24.68
C HIS A 130 -15.90 7.15 25.90
N GLY A 131 -17.14 6.65 25.91
CA GLY A 131 -17.63 5.77 26.98
C GLY A 131 -16.83 4.47 27.15
N GLU A 132 -16.31 3.88 26.06
CA GLU A 132 -15.44 2.69 26.14
C GLU A 132 -14.10 3.02 26.82
N ILE A 133 -13.56 4.20 26.51
CA ILE A 133 -12.28 4.70 27.05
C ILE A 133 -12.43 5.07 28.53
N GLU A 134 -13.53 5.73 28.89
CA GLU A 134 -13.84 6.12 30.27
C GLU A 134 -14.13 4.91 31.14
N ALA A 135 -14.90 3.93 30.65
CA ALA A 135 -15.17 2.67 31.36
C ALA A 135 -13.88 1.87 31.59
N ALA A 136 -13.00 1.77 30.60
CA ALA A 136 -11.70 1.11 30.74
C ALA A 136 -10.83 1.78 31.81
N ARG A 137 -10.83 3.11 31.85
CA ARG A 137 -10.08 3.89 32.84
C ARG A 137 -10.65 3.71 34.25
N ALA A 138 -11.98 3.72 34.40
CA ALA A 138 -12.65 3.47 35.68
C ALA A 138 -12.38 2.05 36.22
N TYR A 139 -12.24 1.07 35.32
CA TYR A 139 -11.85 -0.31 35.67
C TYR A 139 -10.35 -0.45 35.99
N GLY A 140 -9.54 0.61 35.84
CA GLY A 140 -8.12 0.61 36.18
C GLY A 140 -7.20 0.05 35.08
N PHE A 141 -7.62 0.07 33.81
CA PHE A 141 -6.73 -0.32 32.72
C PHE A 141 -5.58 0.69 32.56
N SER A 142 -4.36 0.18 32.39
CA SER A 142 -3.23 0.99 31.93
C SER A 142 -3.43 1.41 30.46
N SER A 143 -2.80 2.51 30.04
CA SER A 143 -2.91 3.01 28.66
C SER A 143 -2.58 1.93 27.62
N PHE A 144 -1.54 1.12 27.85
CA PHE A 144 -1.17 0.03 26.95
C PHE A 144 -2.24 -1.06 26.87
N LYS A 145 -2.80 -1.48 28.01
CA LYS A 145 -3.87 -2.49 28.06
C LYS A 145 -5.14 -1.98 27.39
N MET A 146 -5.48 -0.71 27.60
CA MET A 146 -6.61 -0.04 26.96
C MET A 146 -6.44 0.00 25.43
N TYR A 147 -5.25 0.37 24.93
CA TYR A 147 -4.99 0.38 23.49
C TYR A 147 -5.06 -1.02 22.87
N ARG A 148 -4.41 -2.00 23.49
CA ARG A 148 -4.33 -3.37 22.96
C ARG A 148 -5.67 -4.11 23.00
N CYS A 149 -6.46 -3.94 24.06
CA CYS A 149 -7.65 -4.75 24.29
C CYS A 149 -8.96 -4.08 23.86
N ILE A 150 -9.01 -2.75 23.77
CA ILE A 150 -10.27 -2.01 23.53
C ILE A 150 -10.13 -1.15 22.28
N ILE A 151 -9.20 -0.19 22.28
CA ILE A 151 -9.13 0.83 21.21
C ILE A 151 -8.74 0.19 19.87
N LEU A 152 -7.65 -0.58 19.79
CA LEU A 152 -7.19 -1.16 18.53
C LEU A 152 -8.21 -2.15 17.92
N PRO A 153 -8.76 -3.13 18.65
CA PRO A 153 -9.78 -4.03 18.10
C PRO A 153 -11.05 -3.29 17.64
N SER A 154 -11.51 -2.30 18.42
CA SER A 154 -12.70 -1.49 18.09
C SER A 154 -12.44 -0.62 16.85
N ALA A 155 -11.32 0.10 16.81
CA ALA A 155 -10.93 0.94 15.69
C ALA A 155 -10.75 0.14 14.38
N LEU A 156 -10.12 -1.04 14.44
CA LEU A 156 -9.97 -1.89 13.26
C LEU A 156 -11.33 -2.33 12.71
N ARG A 157 -12.31 -2.62 13.58
CA ARG A 157 -13.67 -2.96 13.14
C ARG A 157 -14.37 -1.78 12.48
N ILE A 158 -14.21 -0.57 13.02
CA ILE A 158 -14.75 0.67 12.45
C ILE A 158 -14.10 0.97 11.10
N ALA A 159 -12.80 0.70 10.95
CA ALA A 159 -12.05 0.98 9.74
C ALA A 159 -12.31 0.00 8.59
N LEU A 160 -12.80 -1.22 8.86
CA LEU A 160 -12.96 -2.29 7.86
C LEU A 160 -13.66 -1.86 6.56
N PRO A 161 -14.79 -1.12 6.58
CA PRO A 161 -15.45 -0.70 5.35
C PRO A 161 -14.60 0.26 4.51
N ALA A 162 -13.98 1.25 5.14
CA ALA A 162 -13.12 2.22 4.47
C ALA A 162 -11.83 1.56 3.96
N TYR A 163 -11.26 0.64 4.74
CA TYR A 163 -10.08 -0.12 4.34
C TYR A 163 -10.37 -1.07 3.17
N SER A 164 -11.54 -1.70 3.14
CA SER A 164 -11.95 -2.55 2.01
C SER A 164 -12.05 -1.75 0.71
N ASN A 165 -12.60 -0.54 0.78
CA ASN A 165 -12.63 0.37 -0.37
C ASN A 165 -11.22 0.74 -0.84
N GLU A 166 -10.30 1.01 0.08
CA GLU A 166 -8.91 1.30 -0.25
C GLU A 166 -8.22 0.12 -0.95
N VAL A 167 -8.47 -1.12 -0.52
CA VAL A 167 -7.92 -2.32 -1.18
C VAL A 167 -8.46 -2.47 -2.61
N ILE A 168 -9.73 -2.14 -2.85
CA ILE A 168 -10.32 -2.15 -4.19
C ILE A 168 -9.68 -1.07 -5.06
N LEU A 169 -9.51 0.15 -4.54
CA LEU A 169 -8.80 1.23 -5.25
C LEU A 169 -7.34 0.86 -5.55
N MET A 170 -6.68 0.16 -4.63
CA MET A 170 -5.33 -0.33 -4.82
C MET A 170 -5.26 -1.38 -5.93
N LEU A 171 -6.24 -2.29 -6.03
CA LEU A 171 -6.34 -3.24 -7.14
C LEU A 171 -6.39 -2.51 -8.48
N HIS A 172 -7.22 -1.48 -8.62
CA HIS A 172 -7.25 -0.66 -9.85
C HIS A 172 -5.91 0.04 -10.10
N SER A 173 -5.26 0.51 -9.04
CA SER A 173 -3.99 1.23 -9.10
C SER A 173 -2.82 0.35 -9.53
N THR A 174 -2.89 -0.98 -9.32
CA THR A 174 -1.86 -1.92 -9.81
C THR A 174 -1.67 -1.85 -11.33
N ALA A 175 -2.67 -1.41 -12.09
CA ALA A 175 -2.58 -1.22 -13.54
C ALA A 175 -1.51 -0.18 -13.95
N LEU A 176 -1.11 0.71 -13.02
CA LEU A 176 0.00 1.64 -13.25
C LEU A 176 1.35 0.92 -13.34
N ALA A 177 1.47 -0.33 -12.90
CA ALA A 177 2.70 -1.12 -12.95
C ALA A 177 3.25 -1.30 -14.37
N PHE A 178 2.37 -1.34 -15.39
CA PHE A 178 2.74 -1.32 -16.80
C PHE A 178 3.77 -0.22 -17.14
N THR A 179 3.66 0.95 -16.49
CA THR A 179 4.51 2.13 -16.76
C THR A 179 5.95 1.93 -16.30
N ALA A 180 6.19 1.09 -15.30
CA ALA A 180 7.51 0.62 -14.88
C ALA A 180 7.93 -0.66 -15.62
N THR A 181 7.32 -0.96 -16.76
CA THR A 181 7.63 -2.12 -17.62
C THR A 181 7.29 -3.47 -16.97
N VAL A 182 6.52 -3.48 -15.88
CA VAL A 182 6.13 -4.71 -15.18
C VAL A 182 5.04 -5.44 -15.97
N PRO A 183 5.15 -6.76 -16.22
CA PRO A 183 4.17 -7.53 -16.99
C PRO A 183 2.91 -7.86 -16.18
N ASP A 184 2.22 -6.82 -15.74
CA ASP A 184 0.91 -6.92 -15.09
C ASP A 184 -0.22 -7.21 -16.11
N LEU A 185 -1.44 -7.37 -15.61
CA LEU A 185 -2.59 -7.67 -16.46
C LEU A 185 -2.78 -6.67 -17.61
N LEU A 186 -2.57 -5.37 -17.34
CA LEU A 186 -2.72 -4.33 -18.36
C LEU A 186 -1.63 -4.41 -19.43
N LYS A 187 -0.38 -4.69 -19.02
CA LYS A 187 0.71 -4.87 -19.97
C LYS A 187 0.45 -6.00 -20.95
N ILE A 188 0.03 -7.16 -20.44
CA ILE A 188 -0.27 -8.33 -21.29
C ILE A 188 -1.42 -8.01 -22.25
N ALA A 189 -2.49 -7.35 -21.76
CA ALA A 189 -3.61 -6.96 -22.61
C ALA A 189 -3.19 -5.98 -23.73
N ARG A 190 -2.24 -5.08 -23.46
CA ARG A 190 -1.73 -4.14 -24.47
C ARG A 190 -0.86 -4.84 -25.52
N ASP A 191 0.02 -5.74 -25.09
CA ASP A 191 0.90 -6.51 -25.98
C ASP A 191 0.10 -7.44 -26.92
N ILE A 192 -1.12 -7.82 -26.53
CA ILE A 192 -2.06 -8.61 -27.36
C ILE A 192 -2.74 -7.75 -28.44
N ASN A 193 -3.01 -6.48 -28.14
CA ASN A 193 -3.74 -5.58 -29.03
C ASN A 193 -2.84 -4.84 -30.05
N SER A 194 -1.51 -4.99 -29.92
CA SER A 194 -0.50 -4.43 -30.82
C SER A 194 -0.05 -5.46 -31.84
#